data_AF-W6ZTZ7-F1
#
_entry.id   AF-W6ZTZ7-F1
#
_cell.length_a   1.000
_cell.length_b   1.000
_cell.length_c   1.000
_cell.angle_alpha   90.00
_cell.angle_beta   90.00
_cell.angle_gamma   90.00
#
_symmetry.space_group_name_H-M   'P 1'
#
loop_
_entity.id
_entity.type
_entity.pdbx_description
1 polymer ?
#
loop_
_entity_poly.entity_id
_entity_poly.type
_entity_poly.pdbx_seq_one_letter_code
_entity_poly.pdbx_strand_id
1 'polypeptide(L)'
;REHQDDAPRFPCRYCRKYRGSKGFKRRDHLIQHVRNYHHIGENDRDENWSYGRYWCRNLGCAHKAGKDGIFSTSREYIKHMRTIHDESEFPCPQPGCDRVNSKGYFRKADLRTHLRKVHG
;
A
#
# COMPACT_ATOMS: atom_id res chain seq x y z
N ARG A 1 -16.49 37.58 16.14
CA ARG A 1 -16.37 36.10 16.09
C ARG A 1 -14.90 35.81 16.36
N GLU A 2 -14.56 35.57 17.62
CA GLU A 2 -13.17 35.44 18.05
C GLU A 2 -12.62 34.10 17.55
N HIS A 3 -11.59 34.16 16.70
CA HIS A 3 -10.90 32.96 16.26
C HIS A 3 -9.99 32.50 17.39
N GLN A 4 -10.34 31.41 18.08
CA GLN A 4 -9.47 30.75 19.05
C GLN A 4 -8.11 30.45 18.39
N ASP A 5 -7.06 31.13 18.87
CA ASP A 5 -5.70 31.07 18.30
C ASP A 5 -4.86 29.93 18.92
N ASP A 6 -5.36 29.28 19.97
CA ASP A 6 -4.69 28.22 20.74
C ASP A 6 -4.83 26.80 20.15
N ALA A 7 -5.43 26.64 18.97
CA ALA A 7 -5.55 25.33 18.35
C ALA A 7 -4.16 24.82 17.88
N PRO A 8 -3.78 23.57 18.21
CA PRO A 8 -2.52 22.97 17.75
C PRO A 8 -2.37 23.09 16.22
N ARG A 9 -1.34 23.81 15.78
CA ARG A 9 -1.04 23.99 14.35
C ARG A 9 -0.18 22.83 13.87
N PHE A 10 -0.50 22.32 12.70
CA PHE A 10 0.22 21.25 11.99
C PHE A 10 1.07 21.88 10.88
N PRO A 11 2.34 22.25 11.14
CA PRO A 11 3.19 22.90 10.15
C PRO A 11 3.69 21.93 9.09
N CYS A 12 3.81 22.42 7.86
CA CYS A 12 4.51 21.70 6.80
C CYS A 12 6.02 21.85 7.01
N ARG A 13 6.74 20.73 6.98
CA ARG A 13 8.20 20.68 7.11
C ARG A 13 8.94 20.88 5.78
N TYR A 14 8.22 20.76 4.66
CA TYR A 14 8.79 20.77 3.31
C TYR A 14 8.65 22.11 2.59
N CYS A 15 7.82 23.03 3.10
CA CYS A 15 7.74 24.39 2.56
C CYS A 15 7.95 25.45 3.63
N ARG A 16 8.48 26.60 3.20
CA ARG A 16 8.63 27.79 4.05
C ARG A 16 7.29 28.49 4.30
N LYS A 17 6.29 28.31 3.43
CA LYS A 17 5.00 29.01 3.46
C LYS A 17 4.12 28.62 4.65
N TYR A 18 4.09 27.33 5.00
CA TYR A 18 3.22 26.78 6.05
C TYR A 18 4.02 26.24 7.26
N ARG A 19 5.16 26.86 7.57
CA ARG A 19 6.03 26.47 8.69
C ARG A 19 5.62 27.21 9.98
N GLY A 20 5.81 26.56 11.14
CA GLY A 20 5.56 27.13 12.46
C GLY A 20 4.11 27.57 12.68
N SER A 21 3.91 28.82 13.12
CA SER A 21 2.58 29.41 13.38
C SER A 21 1.70 29.57 12.14
N LYS A 22 2.28 29.46 10.92
CA LYS A 22 1.51 29.41 9.66
C LYS A 22 1.07 27.99 9.29
N GLY A 23 1.22 27.04 10.20
CA GLY A 23 0.76 25.66 10.02
C GLY A 23 -0.75 25.54 9.90
N PHE A 24 -1.19 24.39 9.37
CA PHE A 24 -2.59 24.09 9.18
C PHE A 24 -3.28 23.89 10.52
N LYS A 25 -4.52 24.37 10.68
CA LYS A 25 -5.31 24.10 11.89
C LYS A 25 -5.73 22.63 12.03
N ARG A 26 -5.71 21.87 10.93
CA ARG A 26 -6.12 20.47 10.86
C ARG A 26 -5.06 19.60 10.19
N ARG A 27 -4.87 18.38 10.70
CA ARG A 27 -3.87 17.41 10.21
C ARG A 27 -4.18 16.90 8.79
N ASP A 28 -5.44 16.69 8.45
CA ASP A 28 -5.84 16.19 7.13
C ASP A 28 -5.60 17.22 6.01
N HIS A 29 -5.75 18.51 6.30
CA HIS A 29 -5.38 19.58 5.37
C HIS A 29 -3.86 19.64 5.15
N LEU A 30 -3.06 19.40 6.21
CA LEU A 30 -1.61 19.24 6.04
C LEU A 30 -1.29 18.02 5.17
N ILE A 31 -1.93 16.88 5.39
CA ILE A 31 -1.70 15.66 4.60
C ILE A 31 -2.07 15.88 3.13
N GLN A 32 -3.21 16.51 2.84
CA GLN A 32 -3.60 16.84 1.47
C GLN A 32 -2.61 17.82 0.82
N HIS A 33 -2.16 18.84 1.55
CA HIS A 33 -1.16 19.79 1.05
C HIS A 33 0.16 19.09 0.71
N VAL A 34 0.67 18.27 1.62
CA VAL A 34 1.93 17.56 1.44
C VAL A 34 1.83 16.55 0.29
N ARG A 35 0.68 15.90 0.11
CA ARG A 35 0.40 15.03 -1.04
C ARG A 35 0.33 15.77 -2.38
N ASN A 36 -0.41 16.87 -2.45
CA ASN A 36 -0.68 17.52 -3.73
C ASN A 36 0.45 18.44 -4.19
N TYR A 37 1.14 19.10 -3.24
CA TYR A 37 2.15 20.12 -3.57
C TYR A 37 3.58 19.64 -3.37
N HIS A 38 3.79 18.66 -2.49
CA HIS A 38 5.11 18.07 -2.32
C HIS A 38 5.20 16.65 -2.89
N HIS A 39 4.08 16.06 -3.36
CA HIS A 39 4.03 14.66 -3.77
C HIS A 39 4.55 13.71 -2.66
N ILE A 40 4.38 14.10 -1.40
CA ILE A 40 4.78 13.34 -0.22
C ILE A 40 3.50 12.86 0.47
N GLY A 41 3.37 11.56 0.71
CA GLY A 41 2.19 11.00 1.38
C GLY A 41 1.59 9.76 0.71
N GLU A 42 2.34 9.10 -0.17
CA GLU A 42 2.10 7.71 -0.52
C GLU A 42 2.91 6.74 0.35
N ASN A 43 3.19 7.09 1.62
CA ASN A 43 4.09 6.28 2.48
C ASN A 43 3.57 5.98 3.90
N ASP A 44 2.25 5.94 4.12
CA ASP A 44 1.70 5.45 5.41
C ASP A 44 0.50 4.50 5.21
N ARG A 45 0.65 3.55 4.29
CA ARG A 45 0.05 2.21 4.44
C ARG A 45 1.10 1.20 3.97
N ASP A 46 1.88 0.72 4.95
CA ASP A 46 2.94 -0.28 4.88
C ASP A 46 4.35 0.33 4.75
N GLU A 47 5.15 0.26 5.81
CA GLU A 47 6.61 0.46 5.83
C GLU A 47 7.31 -0.61 4.97
N ASN A 48 7.03 -0.61 3.67
CA ASN A 48 7.71 -1.47 2.70
C ASN A 48 7.91 -0.65 1.42
N TRP A 49 8.86 0.26 1.51
CA TRP A 49 9.34 1.12 0.45
C TRP A 49 9.87 0.28 -0.72
N SER A 50 9.05 0.17 -1.78
CA SER A 50 9.33 0.06 -3.22
C SER A 50 10.57 -0.66 -3.81
N TYR A 51 11.41 -1.35 -3.04
CA TYR A 51 12.58 -2.09 -3.55
C TYR A 51 12.56 -3.59 -3.24
N GLY A 52 11.51 -4.11 -2.58
CA GLY A 52 11.48 -5.52 -2.13
C GLY A 52 10.16 -6.30 -2.26
N ARG A 53 9.11 -5.76 -2.89
CA ARG A 53 7.79 -6.43 -2.91
C ARG A 53 7.60 -7.43 -4.05
N TYR A 54 8.34 -7.29 -5.14
CA TYR A 54 8.16 -8.11 -6.33
C TYR A 54 9.30 -9.12 -6.51
N TRP A 55 9.70 -9.77 -5.43
CA TRP A 55 10.58 -10.93 -5.52
C TRP A 55 9.76 -12.21 -5.32
N CYS A 56 10.21 -13.31 -5.90
CA CYS A 56 9.61 -14.58 -5.57
C CYS A 56 10.23 -15.13 -4.28
N ARG A 57 9.37 -15.45 -3.30
CA ARG A 57 9.80 -16.07 -2.02
C ARG A 57 9.88 -17.60 -2.09
N ASN A 58 9.44 -18.21 -3.19
CA ASN A 58 9.44 -19.66 -3.31
C ASN A 58 10.86 -20.22 -3.38
N LEU A 59 11.16 -21.12 -2.44
CA LEU A 59 12.47 -21.76 -2.33
C LEU A 59 12.74 -22.59 -3.58
N GLY A 60 13.77 -22.20 -4.33
CA GLY A 60 14.13 -22.86 -5.59
C GLY A 60 13.62 -22.17 -6.85
N CYS A 61 12.83 -21.10 -6.74
CA CYS A 61 12.47 -20.27 -7.89
C CYS A 61 13.70 -19.48 -8.40
N ALA A 62 13.84 -19.35 -9.72
CA ALA A 62 14.93 -18.57 -10.34
C ALA A 62 14.81 -17.05 -10.09
N HIS A 63 13.61 -16.54 -9.80
CA HIS A 63 13.36 -15.11 -9.52
C HIS A 63 13.53 -14.78 -8.02
N LYS A 64 14.67 -15.15 -7.42
CA LYS A 64 15.00 -14.79 -6.03
C LYS A 64 15.43 -13.34 -5.89
N ALA A 65 15.42 -12.83 -4.66
CA ALA A 65 15.99 -11.53 -4.29
C ALA A 65 17.42 -11.35 -4.85
N GLY A 66 17.55 -10.55 -5.91
CA GLY A 66 18.79 -10.28 -6.66
C GLY A 66 18.52 -9.29 -7.79
N LYS A 67 19.56 -8.70 -8.40
CA LYS A 67 19.42 -7.62 -9.41
C LYS A 67 18.50 -7.97 -10.60
N ASP A 68 18.38 -9.26 -10.94
CA ASP A 68 17.56 -9.76 -12.06
C ASP A 68 16.28 -10.51 -11.62
N GLY A 69 16.04 -10.67 -10.31
CA GLY A 69 14.90 -11.43 -9.77
C GLY A 69 13.80 -10.57 -9.16
N ILE A 70 13.92 -9.24 -9.28
CA ILE A 70 12.89 -8.28 -8.89
C ILE A 70 12.05 -7.98 -10.12
N PHE A 71 10.76 -8.30 -10.11
CA PHE A 71 9.87 -7.85 -11.17
C PHE A 71 9.75 -6.33 -11.11
N SER A 72 9.85 -5.68 -12.27
CA SER A 72 9.72 -4.22 -12.36
C SER A 72 8.31 -3.74 -12.01
N THR A 73 7.30 -4.61 -12.15
CA THR A 73 5.90 -4.29 -11.85
C THR A 73 5.17 -5.37 -11.04
N SER A 74 4.14 -4.95 -10.31
CA SER A 74 3.21 -5.85 -9.61
C SER A 74 2.52 -6.84 -10.54
N ARG A 75 2.24 -6.44 -11.78
CA ARG A 75 1.54 -7.28 -12.76
C ARG A 75 2.39 -8.47 -13.18
N GLU A 76 3.67 -8.25 -13.41
CA GLU A 76 4.64 -9.29 -13.76
C GLU A 76 4.83 -10.28 -12.61
N TYR A 77 4.97 -9.77 -11.38
CA TYR A 77 5.01 -10.60 -10.18
C TYR A 77 3.76 -11.46 -10.02
N ILE A 78 2.57 -10.87 -10.14
CA ILE A 78 1.31 -11.61 -10.03
C ILE A 78 1.20 -12.67 -11.13
N LYS A 79 1.59 -12.34 -12.38
CA LYS A 79 1.61 -13.30 -13.48
C LYS A 79 2.56 -14.45 -13.16
N HIS A 80 3.75 -14.16 -12.65
CA HIS A 80 4.71 -15.16 -12.22
C HIS A 80 4.15 -16.09 -11.14
N MET A 81 3.61 -15.54 -10.05
CA MET A 81 3.06 -16.33 -8.95
C MET A 81 1.91 -17.24 -9.41
N ARG A 82 1.05 -16.75 -10.31
CA ARG A 82 -0.06 -17.54 -10.86
C ARG A 82 0.38 -18.66 -11.82
N THR A 83 1.42 -18.43 -12.62
CA THR A 83 1.82 -19.36 -13.68
C THR A 83 2.89 -20.35 -13.26
N ILE A 84 3.80 -19.92 -12.39
CA ILE A 84 4.93 -20.74 -11.93
C ILE A 84 4.62 -21.45 -10.63
N HIS A 85 3.87 -20.80 -9.73
CA HIS A 85 3.61 -21.33 -8.39
C HIS A 85 2.16 -21.75 -8.17
N ASP A 86 1.25 -21.39 -9.08
CA ASP A 86 -0.20 -21.53 -8.88
C ASP A 86 -0.66 -20.97 -7.52
N GLU A 87 0.03 -19.94 -7.02
CA GLU A 87 -0.17 -19.43 -5.66
C GLU A 87 -0.61 -17.97 -5.68
N SER A 88 -1.36 -17.59 -4.65
CA SER A 88 -1.66 -16.19 -4.33
C SER A 88 -1.35 -15.91 -2.86
N GLU A 89 -1.03 -14.66 -2.54
CA GLU A 89 -0.68 -14.27 -1.16
C GLU A 89 -1.88 -14.26 -0.21
N PHE A 90 -3.09 -14.10 -0.75
CA PHE A 90 -4.32 -13.99 0.02
C PHE A 90 -5.41 -14.89 -0.58
N PRO A 91 -5.31 -16.23 -0.40
CA PRO A 91 -6.37 -17.16 -0.77
C PRO A 91 -7.60 -16.97 0.14
N CYS A 92 -8.77 -17.34 -0.35
CA CYS A 92 -9.98 -17.33 0.45
C CYS A 92 -9.96 -18.48 1.49
N PRO A 93 -10.16 -18.21 2.78
CA PRO A 93 -10.16 -19.23 3.83
C PRO A 93 -11.46 -20.03 3.91
N GLN A 94 -12.49 -19.69 3.14
CA GLN A 94 -13.81 -20.33 3.24
C GLN A 94 -13.82 -21.70 2.55
N PRO A 95 -14.21 -22.79 3.26
CA PRO A 95 -14.29 -24.12 2.69
C PRO A 95 -15.26 -24.15 1.49
N GLY A 96 -14.81 -24.73 0.37
CA GLY A 96 -15.62 -24.81 -0.86
C GLY A 96 -15.64 -23.54 -1.71
N CYS A 97 -14.85 -22.50 -1.36
CA CYS A 97 -14.71 -21.32 -2.20
C CYS A 97 -13.65 -21.52 -3.29
N ASP A 98 -13.99 -21.22 -4.55
CA ASP A 98 -13.08 -21.34 -5.70
C ASP A 98 -11.95 -20.30 -5.72
N ARG A 99 -11.96 -19.32 -4.80
CA ARG A 99 -10.97 -18.24 -4.70
C ARG A 99 -9.73 -18.65 -3.90
N VAL A 100 -9.20 -19.83 -4.19
CA VAL A 100 -7.97 -20.41 -3.60
C VAL A 100 -6.86 -20.49 -4.65
N ASN A 101 -5.61 -20.76 -4.23
CA ASN A 101 -4.44 -20.89 -5.12
C ASN A 101 -4.24 -19.65 -6.02
N SER A 102 -3.92 -19.81 -7.30
CA SER A 102 -3.70 -18.71 -8.27
C SER A 102 -4.93 -17.81 -8.49
N LYS A 103 -6.13 -18.33 -8.18
CA LYS A 103 -7.42 -17.60 -8.30
C LYS A 103 -7.72 -16.71 -7.10
N GLY A 104 -6.93 -16.81 -6.04
CA GLY A 104 -7.00 -15.92 -4.89
C GLY A 104 -6.47 -14.51 -5.17
N TYR A 105 -6.26 -13.76 -4.10
CA TYR A 105 -5.99 -12.32 -4.17
C TYR A 105 -4.52 -12.02 -3.85
N PHE A 106 -4.01 -10.92 -4.40
CA PHE A 106 -2.65 -10.43 -4.13
C PHE A 106 -2.66 -9.14 -3.30
N ARG A 107 -3.86 -8.72 -2.88
CA ARG A 107 -4.07 -7.61 -1.95
C ARG A 107 -5.05 -8.03 -0.89
N LYS A 108 -4.68 -7.79 0.37
CA LYS A 108 -5.55 -8.04 1.53
C LYS A 108 -6.89 -7.28 1.44
N ALA A 109 -6.91 -6.10 0.82
CA ALA A 109 -8.13 -5.31 0.64
C ALA A 109 -9.15 -5.98 -0.29
N ASP A 110 -8.68 -6.65 -1.34
CA ASP A 110 -9.54 -7.35 -2.30
C ASP A 110 -10.14 -8.60 -1.65
N LEU A 111 -9.33 -9.38 -0.91
CA LEU A 111 -9.82 -10.50 -0.12
C LEU A 111 -10.88 -10.07 0.90
N ARG A 112 -10.64 -8.99 1.66
CA ARG A 112 -11.64 -8.46 2.61
C ARG A 112 -12.95 -8.08 1.92
N THR A 113 -12.86 -7.46 0.75
CA THR A 113 -14.05 -7.06 -0.02
C THR A 113 -14.82 -8.29 -0.51
N HIS A 114 -14.12 -9.33 -0.96
CA HIS A 114 -14.73 -10.60 -1.34
C HIS A 114 -15.42 -11.29 -0.16
N LEU A 115 -14.73 -11.43 0.97
CA LEU A 115 -15.28 -12.04 2.18
C LEU A 115 -16.58 -11.36 2.60
N ARG A 116 -16.62 -10.02 2.60
CA ARG A 116 -17.82 -9.26 2.95
C ARG A 116 -18.97 -9.39 1.93
N LYS A 117 -18.69 -9.68 0.66
CA LYS A 117 -19.72 -9.73 -0.39
C LYS A 117 -20.26 -11.13 -0.65
N VAL A 118 -19.44 -12.15 -0.43
CA VAL A 118 -19.75 -13.55 -0.79
C VAL A 118 -19.99 -14.41 0.44
N HIS A 119 -19.38 -14.07 1.58
CA HIS A 119 -19.35 -14.89 2.79
C HIS A 119 -19.78 -14.14 4.07
N GLY A 120 -20.23 -12.90 3.95
CA GLY A 120 -20.70 -12.05 5.05
C GLY A 120 -22.01 -11.40 4.68
#